data_AF-A0A9X7TKK8-F1
#
_entry.id   AF-A0A9X7TKK8-F1
#
_cell.length_a   1.000
_cell.length_b   1.000
_cell.length_c   1.000
_cell.angle_alpha   90.00
_cell.angle_beta   90.00
_cell.angle_gamma   90.00
#
_symmetry.space_group_name_H-M   'P 1'
#
loop_
_entity.id
_entity.type
_entity.pdbx_description
1 polymer ?
#
loop_
_entity_poly.entity_id
_entity_poly.type
_entity_poly.pdbx_seq_one_letter_code
_entity_poly.pdbx_strand_id
1 'polypeptide(L)'
;MSQDWEIAIQRTINNNVPRVHRILENHKYVLDLAKKLREAKMRVLSDLETYVEQTLESVKRTGGNAYFVNDDEEAKEIVGKIVGKGKIVVFGKSMVAYELGIRKYLQQLGNEVWETDLGEFLIQLADEPPSHIIAPAVHMTKERVAKLLKEKLGFDVSESSSHEELVQKVREFLRNKFLSANVGITGANAVAADVGSIVLVENEGNIRMSTVVPPVHIAIVGVEKIVPTLEDALIEALVQAAYAGLYPPTYINVTSGPSSTGDIEMRRVSPAHGPKEFHLILVDNGRLKASKDPILREALLCIRCGRCHLHCPIYRVLDGSWGDAPYSGPMGAMWSYIIYNDYKPALYCTHSGNCKEVCPMKINIPRVLEYIKYMGNKQRRDK
;
A
#
# COMPACT_ATOMS: atom_id res chain seq x y z
N MET A 1 13.87 21.80 -9.26
CA MET A 1 12.97 21.48 -8.13
C MET A 1 11.87 22.53 -8.14
N SER A 2 10.59 22.13 -8.16
CA SER A 2 9.50 23.12 -8.12
C SER A 2 9.47 23.78 -6.73
N GLN A 3 9.18 25.08 -6.69
CA GLN A 3 9.00 25.82 -5.44
C GLN A 3 7.92 25.16 -4.56
N ASP A 4 6.91 24.57 -5.20
CA ASP A 4 5.83 23.83 -4.56
C ASP A 4 6.31 22.60 -3.77
N TRP A 5 7.25 21.83 -4.32
CA TRP A 5 7.80 20.65 -3.65
C TRP A 5 8.54 21.02 -2.36
N GLU A 6 9.40 22.05 -2.43
CA GLU A 6 10.21 22.48 -1.29
C GLU A 6 9.32 22.95 -0.13
N ILE A 7 8.28 23.73 -0.43
CA ILE A 7 7.30 24.18 0.55
C ILE A 7 6.55 22.98 1.14
N ALA A 8 6.07 22.06 0.30
CA ALA A 8 5.28 20.91 0.73
C ALA A 8 6.09 19.96 1.63
N ILE A 9 7.33 19.61 1.22
CA ILE A 9 8.16 18.68 1.97
C ILE A 9 8.61 19.29 3.31
N GLN A 10 8.95 20.58 3.34
CA GLN A 10 9.35 21.26 4.58
C GLN A 10 8.21 21.33 5.59
N ARG A 11 6.99 21.67 5.14
CA ARG A 11 5.78 21.62 5.98
C ARG A 11 5.51 20.21 6.50
N THR A 12 5.66 19.21 5.64
CA THR A 12 5.44 17.81 6.02
C THR A 12 6.42 17.37 7.10
N ILE A 13 7.72 17.65 6.93
CA ILE A 13 8.76 17.30 7.91
C ILE A 13 8.52 18.00 9.24
N ASN A 14 8.29 19.32 9.22
CA ASN A 14 8.12 20.13 10.43
C ASN A 14 6.90 19.69 11.25
N ASN A 15 5.86 19.16 10.61
CA ASN A 15 4.65 18.71 11.30
C ASN A 15 4.70 17.23 11.69
N ASN A 16 5.17 16.36 10.80
CA ASN A 16 5.10 14.91 10.99
C ASN A 16 6.21 14.39 11.90
N VAL A 17 7.47 14.80 11.69
CA VAL A 17 8.61 14.24 12.42
C VAL A 17 8.45 14.47 13.94
N PRO A 18 8.19 15.70 14.45
CA PRO A 18 7.98 15.91 15.87
C PRO A 18 6.74 15.19 16.42
N ARG A 19 5.71 15.01 15.60
CA ARG A 19 4.51 14.25 15.98
C ARG A 19 4.81 12.78 16.21
N VAL A 20 5.57 12.14 15.31
CA VAL A 20 6.00 10.74 15.47
C VAL A 20 6.83 10.59 16.74
N HIS A 21 7.76 11.51 17.01
CA HIS A 21 8.54 11.48 18.26
C HIS A 21 7.65 11.51 19.51
N ARG A 22 6.71 12.46 19.59
CA ARG A 22 5.75 12.53 20.71
C ARG A 22 4.91 11.27 20.85
N ILE A 23 4.43 10.69 19.75
CA ILE A 23 3.67 9.42 19.77
C ILE A 23 4.51 8.30 20.39
N LEU A 24 5.76 8.12 19.94
CA LEU A 24 6.62 7.05 20.44
C LEU A 24 7.07 7.27 21.88
N GLU A 25 7.22 8.52 22.33
CA GLU A 25 7.50 8.88 23.72
C GLU A 25 6.31 8.57 24.64
N ASN A 26 5.08 8.89 24.21
CA ASN A 26 3.85 8.68 24.97
C ASN A 26 3.38 7.21 24.95
N HIS A 27 3.73 6.46 23.89
CA HIS A 27 3.29 5.07 23.68
C HIS A 27 4.48 4.13 23.53
N LYS A 28 5.36 4.07 24.54
CA LYS A 28 6.59 3.28 24.51
C LYS A 28 6.40 1.80 24.19
N TYR A 29 5.24 1.21 24.54
CA TYR A 29 4.91 -0.18 24.22
C TYR A 29 4.96 -0.47 22.71
N VAL A 30 4.73 0.54 21.86
CA VAL A 30 4.82 0.40 20.39
C VAL A 30 6.23 0.00 19.97
N LEU A 31 7.28 0.40 20.71
CA LEU A 31 8.66 -0.01 20.44
C LEU A 31 8.85 -1.51 20.65
N ASP A 32 8.19 -2.09 21.65
CA ASP A 32 8.24 -3.52 21.91
C ASP A 32 7.38 -4.31 20.92
N LEU A 33 6.22 -3.76 20.54
CA LEU A 33 5.42 -4.29 19.44
C LEU A 33 6.20 -4.33 18.13
N ALA A 34 6.99 -3.29 17.81
CA ALA A 34 7.83 -3.28 16.61
C ALA A 34 8.91 -4.36 16.62
N LYS A 35 9.49 -4.69 17.80
CA LYS A 35 10.45 -5.81 17.93
C LYS A 35 9.77 -7.15 17.68
N LYS A 36 8.64 -7.40 18.35
CA LYS A 36 7.83 -8.62 18.17
C LYS A 36 7.44 -8.82 16.70
N LEU A 37 6.97 -7.75 16.06
CA LEU A 37 6.60 -7.79 14.64
C LEU A 37 7.78 -8.13 13.74
N ARG A 38 8.96 -7.54 13.98
CA ARG A 38 10.16 -7.86 13.21
C ARG A 38 10.49 -9.35 13.32
N GLU A 39 10.43 -9.93 14.52
CA GLU A 39 10.67 -11.36 14.75
C GLU A 39 9.64 -12.23 14.01
N ALA A 40 8.36 -11.85 14.07
CA ALA A 40 7.28 -12.54 13.35
C ALA A 40 7.49 -12.51 11.84
N LYS A 41 7.78 -11.34 11.25
CA LYS A 41 8.08 -11.22 9.81
C LYS A 41 9.36 -11.98 9.43
N MET A 42 10.40 -11.97 10.25
CA MET A 42 11.62 -12.73 9.99
C MET A 42 11.37 -14.25 9.99
N ARG A 43 10.48 -14.75 10.84
CA ARG A 43 10.06 -16.15 10.84
C ARG A 43 9.38 -16.50 9.52
N VAL A 44 8.41 -15.68 9.08
CA VAL A 44 7.73 -15.87 7.80
C VAL A 44 8.70 -15.83 6.63
N LEU A 45 9.59 -14.84 6.56
CA LEU A 45 10.54 -14.72 5.45
C LEU A 45 11.55 -15.87 5.38
N SER A 46 11.75 -16.62 6.46
CA SER A 46 12.65 -17.78 6.47
C SER A 46 11.99 -19.04 5.90
N ASP A 47 10.66 -19.06 5.77
CA ASP A 47 9.86 -20.16 5.24
C ASP A 47 8.61 -19.64 4.50
N LEU A 48 8.84 -18.68 3.59
CA LEU A 48 7.77 -17.88 3.00
C LEU A 48 6.82 -18.74 2.15
N GLU A 49 7.33 -19.76 1.47
CA GLU A 49 6.53 -20.67 0.63
C GLU A 49 5.47 -21.41 1.46
N THR A 50 5.86 -21.97 2.61
CA THR A 50 4.94 -22.63 3.55
C THR A 50 3.87 -21.67 4.07
N TYR A 51 4.25 -20.44 4.42
CA TYR A 51 3.29 -19.43 4.88
C TYR A 51 2.34 -18.94 3.77
N VAL A 52 2.78 -18.94 2.50
CA VAL A 52 1.91 -18.70 1.35
C VAL A 52 0.87 -19.80 1.25
N GLU A 53 1.28 -21.07 1.27
CA GLU A 53 0.37 -22.22 1.21
C GLU A 53 -0.66 -22.19 2.36
N GLN A 54 -0.18 -21.99 3.59
CA GLN A 54 -1.03 -21.87 4.77
C GLN A 54 -2.06 -20.72 4.62
N THR A 55 -1.64 -19.58 4.09
CA THR A 55 -2.54 -18.43 3.87
C THR A 55 -3.64 -18.77 2.86
N LEU A 56 -3.28 -19.41 1.75
CA LEU A 56 -4.24 -19.81 0.71
C LEU A 56 -5.28 -20.80 1.26
N GLU A 57 -4.84 -21.78 2.05
CA GLU A 57 -5.72 -22.74 2.72
C GLU A 57 -6.66 -22.07 3.72
N SER A 58 -6.13 -21.18 4.56
CA SER A 58 -6.91 -20.45 5.56
C SER A 58 -8.00 -19.58 4.93
N VAL A 59 -7.70 -18.89 3.82
CA VAL A 59 -8.71 -18.11 3.08
C VAL A 59 -9.80 -19.02 2.53
N LYS A 60 -9.44 -20.15 1.90
CA LYS A 60 -10.42 -21.12 1.39
C LYS A 60 -11.31 -21.67 2.49
N ARG A 61 -10.75 -21.95 3.68
CA ARG A 61 -11.48 -22.42 4.85
C ARG A 61 -12.53 -21.41 5.36
N THR A 62 -12.32 -20.12 5.13
CA THR A 62 -13.30 -19.07 5.49
C THR A 62 -14.33 -18.79 4.39
N GLY A 63 -14.32 -19.57 3.30
CA GLY A 63 -15.21 -19.42 2.15
C GLY A 63 -14.75 -18.38 1.13
N GLY A 64 -13.53 -17.84 1.29
CA GLY A 64 -12.91 -16.97 0.31
C GLY A 64 -12.26 -17.75 -0.83
N ASN A 65 -12.06 -17.08 -1.96
CA ASN A 65 -11.25 -17.56 -3.06
C ASN A 65 -9.81 -17.09 -2.87
N ALA A 66 -8.83 -17.96 -3.13
CA ALA A 66 -7.41 -17.63 -2.93
C ALA A 66 -6.57 -18.07 -4.12
N TYR A 67 -5.71 -17.19 -4.58
CA TYR A 67 -4.84 -17.37 -5.75
C TYR A 67 -3.42 -16.94 -5.40
N PHE A 68 -2.45 -17.64 -5.99
CA PHE A 68 -1.05 -17.24 -6.01
C PHE A 68 -0.66 -16.99 -7.46
N VAL A 69 0.04 -15.89 -7.71
CA VAL A 69 0.51 -15.48 -9.03
C VAL A 69 1.98 -15.10 -9.00
N ASN A 70 2.69 -15.46 -10.05
CA ASN A 70 4.12 -15.22 -10.19
C ASN A 70 4.42 -13.81 -10.69
N ASP A 71 3.58 -13.28 -11.59
CA ASP A 71 3.84 -12.04 -12.33
C ASP A 71 2.56 -11.22 -12.58
N ASP A 72 2.71 -10.12 -13.33
CA ASP A 72 1.66 -9.19 -13.65
C ASP A 72 0.66 -9.72 -14.69
N GLU A 73 1.07 -10.60 -15.60
CA GLU A 73 0.19 -11.17 -16.61
C GLU A 73 -0.80 -12.17 -15.98
N GLU A 74 -0.31 -13.07 -15.13
CA GLU A 74 -1.17 -14.00 -14.37
C GLU A 74 -2.17 -13.23 -13.48
N ALA A 75 -1.71 -12.14 -12.83
CA ALA A 75 -2.56 -11.30 -11.99
C ALA A 75 -3.66 -10.61 -12.81
N LYS A 76 -3.32 -10.02 -13.97
CA LYS A 76 -4.27 -9.37 -14.87
C LYS A 76 -5.30 -10.38 -15.39
N GLU A 77 -4.88 -11.58 -15.77
CA GLU A 77 -5.79 -12.62 -16.26
C GLU A 77 -6.84 -13.00 -15.20
N ILE A 78 -6.41 -13.27 -13.96
CA ILE A 78 -7.33 -13.63 -12.87
C ILE A 78 -8.27 -12.47 -12.56
N VAL A 79 -7.75 -11.25 -12.39
CA VAL A 79 -8.56 -10.08 -12.09
C VAL A 79 -9.55 -9.78 -13.22
N GLY A 80 -9.12 -9.89 -14.48
CA GLY A 80 -9.97 -9.71 -15.66
C GLY A 80 -11.13 -10.72 -15.71
N LYS A 81 -10.88 -11.99 -15.35
CA LYS A 81 -11.91 -13.03 -15.26
C LYS A 81 -12.94 -12.74 -14.16
N ILE A 82 -12.49 -12.29 -12.99
CA ILE A 82 -13.38 -11.98 -11.86
C ILE A 82 -14.23 -10.74 -12.15
N VAL A 83 -13.63 -9.67 -12.69
CA VAL A 83 -14.31 -8.39 -12.92
C VAL A 83 -15.20 -8.42 -14.16
N GLY A 84 -14.71 -8.96 -15.28
CA GLY A 84 -15.37 -8.87 -16.57
C GLY A 84 -15.31 -7.46 -17.21
N LYS A 85 -16.36 -7.09 -17.94
CA LYS A 85 -16.47 -5.83 -18.70
C LYS A 85 -17.68 -5.00 -18.27
N GLY A 86 -17.64 -3.69 -18.51
CA GLY A 86 -18.75 -2.78 -18.26
C GLY A 86 -19.11 -2.63 -16.78
N LYS A 87 -18.15 -2.84 -15.87
CA LYS A 87 -18.33 -2.70 -14.42
C LYS A 87 -17.81 -1.36 -13.93
N ILE A 88 -18.37 -0.92 -12.80
CA ILE A 88 -17.79 0.14 -11.97
C ILE A 88 -16.91 -0.54 -10.91
N VAL A 89 -15.63 -0.19 -10.89
CA VAL A 89 -14.62 -0.74 -9.99
C VAL A 89 -14.04 0.39 -9.14
N VAL A 90 -14.04 0.20 -7.82
CA VAL A 90 -13.44 1.16 -6.88
C VAL A 90 -12.19 0.58 -6.24
N PHE A 91 -11.13 1.37 -6.17
CA PHE A 91 -9.86 1.00 -5.55
C PHE A 91 -9.70 1.71 -4.21
N GLY A 92 -9.57 0.93 -3.14
CA GLY A 92 -9.29 1.42 -1.78
C GLY A 92 -7.82 1.81 -1.55
N LYS A 93 -6.99 1.89 -2.60
CA LYS A 93 -5.52 1.90 -2.61
C LYS A 93 -4.87 0.53 -2.59
N SER A 94 -4.03 0.26 -3.58
CA SER A 94 -3.13 -0.89 -3.61
C SER A 94 -1.88 -0.59 -4.44
N MET A 95 -0.74 -0.50 -3.76
CA MET A 95 0.55 -0.36 -4.44
C MET A 95 0.86 -1.57 -5.33
N VAL A 96 0.48 -2.77 -4.90
CA VAL A 96 0.73 -3.98 -5.71
C VAL A 96 -0.17 -3.97 -6.94
N ALA A 97 -1.42 -3.52 -6.84
CA ALA A 97 -2.25 -3.39 -8.04
C ALA A 97 -1.75 -2.31 -9.01
N TYR A 98 -1.13 -1.23 -8.50
CA TYR A 98 -0.44 -0.23 -9.33
C TYR A 98 0.80 -0.84 -10.00
N GLU A 99 1.64 -1.53 -9.22
CA GLU A 99 2.84 -2.26 -9.68
C GLU A 99 2.53 -3.15 -10.88
N LEU A 100 1.42 -3.89 -10.83
CA LEU A 100 0.98 -4.82 -11.86
C LEU A 100 0.14 -4.15 -12.98
N GLY A 101 -0.11 -2.84 -12.90
CA GLY A 101 -0.89 -2.11 -13.92
C GLY A 101 -2.38 -2.48 -14.00
N ILE A 102 -2.96 -3.07 -12.94
CA ILE A 102 -4.33 -3.60 -12.93
C ILE A 102 -5.37 -2.53 -13.29
N ARG A 103 -5.20 -1.29 -12.81
CA ARG A 103 -6.13 -0.19 -13.09
C ARG A 103 -6.23 0.08 -14.59
N LYS A 104 -5.10 0.27 -15.26
CA LYS A 104 -5.04 0.55 -16.71
C LYS A 104 -5.58 -0.64 -17.51
N TYR A 105 -5.24 -1.86 -17.10
CA TYR A 105 -5.76 -3.08 -17.71
C TYR A 105 -7.30 -3.17 -17.63
N LEU A 106 -7.89 -2.93 -16.46
CA LEU A 106 -9.35 -2.95 -16.29
C LEU A 106 -10.06 -1.85 -17.09
N GLN A 107 -9.45 -0.66 -17.20
CA GLN A 107 -9.95 0.41 -18.06
C GLN A 107 -9.95 0.00 -19.55
N GLN A 108 -8.89 -0.66 -20.02
CA GLN A 108 -8.81 -1.19 -21.40
C GLN A 108 -9.87 -2.27 -21.69
N LEU A 109 -10.31 -3.02 -20.68
CA LEU A 109 -11.42 -3.96 -20.79
C LEU A 109 -12.81 -3.28 -20.88
N GLY A 110 -12.87 -1.95 -20.78
CA GLY A 110 -14.11 -1.17 -20.84
C GLY A 110 -14.79 -1.01 -19.49
N ASN A 111 -14.05 -1.12 -18.38
CA ASN A 111 -14.57 -0.84 -17.04
C ASN A 111 -14.33 0.62 -16.64
N GLU A 112 -15.24 1.14 -15.83
CA GLU A 112 -15.07 2.43 -15.18
C GLU A 112 -14.35 2.22 -13.85
N VAL A 113 -13.12 2.72 -13.72
CA VAL A 113 -12.25 2.42 -12.57
C VAL A 113 -11.85 3.70 -11.85
N TRP A 114 -12.06 3.75 -10.53
CA TRP A 114 -11.78 4.91 -9.69
C TRP A 114 -10.97 4.58 -8.45
N GLU A 115 -9.90 5.32 -8.21
CA GLU A 115 -9.26 5.39 -6.89
C GLU A 115 -10.15 6.14 -5.91
N THR A 116 -10.07 5.74 -4.63
CA THR A 116 -10.93 6.30 -3.60
C THR A 116 -10.19 6.90 -2.41
N ASP A 117 -8.88 6.65 -2.30
CA ASP A 117 -7.97 7.46 -1.48
C ASP A 117 -7.83 8.82 -2.18
N LEU A 118 -8.04 9.93 -1.46
CA LEU A 118 -8.04 11.26 -2.07
C LEU A 118 -6.74 11.54 -2.82
N GLY A 119 -5.60 11.14 -2.25
CA GLY A 119 -4.31 11.33 -2.88
C GLY A 119 -4.20 10.52 -4.18
N GLU A 120 -4.50 9.22 -4.14
CA GLU A 120 -4.45 8.36 -5.34
C GLU A 120 -5.45 8.81 -6.42
N PHE A 121 -6.61 9.32 -6.01
CA PHE A 121 -7.60 9.89 -6.91
C PHE A 121 -7.06 11.12 -7.65
N LEU A 122 -6.39 12.03 -6.96
CA LEU A 122 -5.75 13.19 -7.60
C LEU A 122 -4.65 12.76 -8.57
N ILE A 123 -3.82 11.78 -8.17
CA ILE A 123 -2.80 11.18 -9.03
C ILE A 123 -3.43 10.53 -10.27
N GLN A 124 -4.56 9.83 -10.12
CA GLN A 124 -5.30 9.26 -11.23
C GLN A 124 -5.81 10.33 -12.20
N LEU A 125 -6.39 11.43 -11.69
CA LEU A 125 -6.91 12.51 -12.54
C LEU A 125 -5.79 13.26 -13.27
N ALA A 126 -4.64 13.41 -12.62
CA ALA A 126 -3.46 14.05 -13.19
C ALA A 126 -2.71 13.15 -14.19
N ASP A 127 -2.92 11.83 -14.14
CA ASP A 127 -2.12 10.82 -14.85
C ASP A 127 -0.61 10.93 -14.54
N GLU A 128 -0.31 11.13 -13.26
CA GLU A 128 1.05 11.28 -12.74
C GLU A 128 1.45 10.07 -11.87
N PRO A 129 2.75 9.87 -11.56
CA PRO A 129 3.16 8.90 -10.55
C PRO A 129 2.97 9.45 -9.12
N PRO A 130 2.75 8.58 -8.12
CA PRO A 130 2.69 9.00 -6.72
C PRO A 130 4.07 9.45 -6.24
N SER A 131 4.13 10.50 -5.40
CA SER A 131 5.40 11.00 -4.88
C SER A 131 5.79 10.44 -3.51
N HIS A 132 4.83 9.97 -2.70
CA HIS A 132 5.09 9.40 -1.37
C HIS A 132 4.17 8.21 -1.07
N ILE A 133 4.72 7.19 -0.41
CA ILE A 133 4.03 5.91 -0.15
C ILE A 133 2.72 6.01 0.64
N ILE A 134 2.63 6.97 1.57
CA ILE A 134 1.40 7.23 2.34
C ILE A 134 0.59 8.39 1.76
N ALA A 135 1.27 9.37 1.16
CA ALA A 135 0.69 10.66 0.78
C ALA A 135 1.00 10.94 -0.70
N PRO A 136 0.37 10.18 -1.62
CA PRO A 136 0.81 10.08 -3.01
C PRO A 136 0.79 11.42 -3.75
N ALA A 137 -0.14 12.33 -3.41
CA ALA A 137 -0.26 13.66 -3.98
C ALA A 137 0.42 14.78 -3.15
N VAL A 138 1.36 14.47 -2.25
CA VAL A 138 2.00 15.50 -1.38
C VAL A 138 2.69 16.63 -2.16
N HIS A 139 3.05 16.39 -3.41
CA HIS A 139 3.68 17.39 -4.29
C HIS A 139 2.66 18.35 -4.94
N MET A 140 1.35 18.19 -4.71
CA MET A 140 0.30 19.02 -5.30
C MET A 140 -0.14 20.12 -4.34
N THR A 141 -0.18 21.36 -4.82
CA THR A 141 -0.75 22.50 -4.08
C THR A 141 -2.27 22.50 -4.15
N LYS A 142 -2.93 23.17 -3.21
CA LYS A 142 -4.40 23.30 -3.15
C LYS A 142 -4.95 23.96 -4.41
N GLU A 143 -4.25 24.99 -4.91
CA GLU A 143 -4.61 25.76 -6.10
C GLU A 143 -4.56 24.85 -7.35
N ARG A 144 -3.49 24.05 -7.48
CA ARG A 144 -3.36 23.05 -8.55
C ARG A 144 -4.47 21.99 -8.47
N VAL A 145 -4.82 21.54 -7.28
CA VAL A 145 -5.92 20.59 -7.07
C VAL A 145 -7.26 21.18 -7.51
N ALA A 146 -7.57 22.42 -7.14
CA ALA A 146 -8.81 23.08 -7.54
C ALA A 146 -8.94 23.19 -9.07
N LYS A 147 -7.86 23.59 -9.75
CA LYS A 147 -7.79 23.63 -11.21
C LYS A 147 -8.04 22.25 -11.83
N LEU A 148 -7.38 21.21 -11.32
CA LEU A 148 -7.53 19.85 -11.81
C LEU A 148 -8.97 19.33 -11.69
N LEU A 149 -9.61 19.53 -10.53
CA LEU A 149 -10.99 19.09 -10.29
C LEU A 149 -11.99 19.80 -11.22
N LYS A 150 -11.78 21.11 -11.45
CA LYS A 150 -12.60 21.87 -12.39
C LYS A 150 -12.42 21.38 -13.83
N GLU A 151 -11.18 21.16 -14.28
CA GLU A 151 -10.88 20.76 -15.65
C GLU A 151 -11.32 19.32 -15.97
N LYS A 152 -11.09 18.37 -15.05
CA LYS A 152 -11.33 16.94 -15.31
C LYS A 152 -12.76 16.50 -15.00
N LEU A 153 -13.42 17.13 -14.02
CA LEU A 153 -14.73 16.70 -13.52
C LEU A 153 -15.79 17.78 -13.58
N GLY A 154 -15.45 19.01 -13.99
CA GLY A 154 -16.41 20.11 -14.09
C GLY A 154 -16.93 20.59 -12.73
N PHE A 155 -16.19 20.37 -11.64
CA PHE A 155 -16.60 20.82 -10.31
C PHE A 155 -16.60 22.34 -10.22
N ASP A 156 -17.61 22.89 -9.56
CA ASP A 156 -17.70 24.32 -9.25
C ASP A 156 -16.79 24.67 -8.06
N VAL A 157 -15.50 24.80 -8.36
CA VAL A 157 -14.42 25.13 -7.43
C VAL A 157 -13.45 26.13 -8.07
N SER A 158 -12.69 26.84 -7.25
CA SER A 158 -11.67 27.80 -7.69
C SER A 158 -10.41 27.71 -6.84
N GLU A 159 -9.34 28.39 -7.26
CA GLU A 159 -8.08 28.44 -6.49
C GLU A 159 -8.25 29.05 -5.09
N SER A 160 -9.27 29.89 -4.90
CA SER A 160 -9.62 30.46 -3.59
C SER A 160 -10.41 29.50 -2.70
N SER A 161 -10.94 28.38 -3.23
CA SER A 161 -11.66 27.39 -2.43
C SER A 161 -10.78 26.87 -1.29
N SER A 162 -11.41 26.65 -0.14
CA SER A 162 -10.80 26.03 1.04
C SER A 162 -10.51 24.54 0.80
N HIS A 163 -9.67 23.93 1.65
CA HIS A 163 -9.42 22.49 1.55
C HIS A 163 -10.70 21.69 1.78
N GLU A 164 -11.53 22.17 2.72
CA GLU A 164 -12.79 21.57 3.12
C GLU A 164 -13.79 21.50 1.96
N GLU A 165 -13.94 22.58 1.20
CA GLU A 165 -14.81 22.63 0.01
C GLU A 165 -14.36 21.67 -1.08
N LEU A 166 -13.05 21.64 -1.38
CA LEU A 166 -12.50 20.73 -2.39
C LEU A 166 -12.72 19.26 -1.99
N VAL A 167 -12.41 18.93 -0.73
CA VAL A 167 -12.61 17.58 -0.19
C VAL A 167 -14.09 17.20 -0.19
N GLN A 168 -14.98 18.13 0.14
CA GLN A 168 -16.43 17.88 0.12
C GLN A 168 -16.91 17.48 -1.29
N LYS A 169 -16.52 18.22 -2.33
CA LYS A 169 -16.90 17.90 -3.72
C LYS A 169 -16.39 16.54 -4.17
N VAL A 170 -15.14 16.21 -3.84
CA VAL A 170 -14.59 14.88 -4.13
C VAL A 170 -15.35 13.79 -3.38
N ARG A 171 -15.69 14.01 -2.10
CA ARG A 171 -16.49 13.06 -1.32
C ARG A 171 -17.88 12.83 -1.89
N GLU A 172 -18.57 13.87 -2.34
CA GLU A 172 -19.89 13.76 -3.00
C GLU A 172 -19.79 12.88 -4.25
N PHE A 173 -18.78 13.11 -5.09
CA PHE A 173 -18.52 12.32 -6.28
C PHE A 173 -18.21 10.85 -5.96
N LEU A 174 -17.23 10.61 -5.07
CA LEU A 174 -16.80 9.25 -4.71
C LEU A 174 -17.91 8.47 -4.01
N ARG A 175 -18.76 9.12 -3.21
CA ARG A 175 -19.91 8.48 -2.55
C ARG A 175 -20.85 7.83 -3.56
N ASN A 176 -21.13 8.50 -4.67
CA ASN A 176 -21.94 7.92 -5.74
C ASN A 176 -21.23 6.72 -6.41
N LYS A 177 -19.90 6.79 -6.58
CA LYS A 177 -19.12 5.68 -7.13
C LYS A 177 -19.10 4.47 -6.21
N PHE A 178 -18.94 4.64 -4.90
CA PHE A 178 -19.01 3.53 -3.94
C PHE A 178 -20.37 2.80 -4.00
N LEU A 179 -21.47 3.55 -4.00
CA LEU A 179 -22.83 2.98 -3.99
C LEU A 179 -23.20 2.26 -5.29
N SER A 180 -22.56 2.62 -6.40
CA SER A 180 -22.77 2.00 -7.72
C SER A 180 -21.71 0.96 -8.09
N ALA A 181 -20.68 0.78 -7.27
CA ALA A 181 -19.56 -0.10 -7.55
C ALA A 181 -19.99 -1.57 -7.57
N ASN A 182 -19.53 -2.30 -8.58
CA ASN A 182 -19.72 -3.74 -8.68
C ASN A 182 -18.59 -4.52 -8.01
N VAL A 183 -17.38 -3.95 -8.01
CA VAL A 183 -16.18 -4.58 -7.45
C VAL A 183 -15.38 -3.56 -6.65
N GLY A 184 -14.98 -3.96 -5.45
CA GLY A 184 -13.99 -3.24 -4.65
C GLY A 184 -12.64 -3.94 -4.71
N ILE A 185 -11.58 -3.19 -4.99
CA ILE A 185 -10.21 -3.72 -5.01
C ILE A 185 -9.37 -3.01 -3.96
N THR A 186 -8.66 -3.77 -3.13
CA THR A 186 -7.76 -3.21 -2.11
C THR A 186 -6.41 -3.90 -2.11
N GLY A 187 -5.43 -3.28 -1.46
CA GLY A 187 -4.27 -3.99 -0.95
C GLY A 187 -4.57 -4.65 0.39
N ALA A 188 -3.52 -4.84 1.17
CA ALA A 188 -3.55 -5.08 2.61
C ALA A 188 -2.34 -4.39 3.24
N ASN A 189 -2.40 -4.09 4.54
CA ASN A 189 -1.21 -3.74 5.32
C ASN A 189 -0.49 -5.03 5.75
N ALA A 190 -1.24 -6.00 6.29
CA ALA A 190 -0.76 -7.33 6.64
C ALA A 190 -1.79 -8.42 6.28
N VAL A 191 -1.33 -9.65 6.13
CA VAL A 191 -2.16 -10.84 5.91
C VAL A 191 -1.82 -11.89 6.97
N ALA A 192 -2.81 -12.29 7.76
CA ALA A 192 -2.66 -13.30 8.79
C ALA A 192 -2.77 -14.71 8.19
N ALA A 193 -1.69 -15.48 8.25
CA ALA A 193 -1.64 -16.82 7.64
C ALA A 193 -2.53 -17.84 8.37
N ASP A 194 -2.62 -17.77 9.69
CA ASP A 194 -3.39 -18.69 10.55
C ASP A 194 -4.90 -18.68 10.29
N VAL A 195 -5.48 -17.52 9.99
CA VAL A 195 -6.92 -17.34 9.80
C VAL A 195 -7.32 -16.84 8.41
N GLY A 196 -6.35 -16.48 7.56
CA GLY A 196 -6.62 -16.02 6.19
C GLY A 196 -7.27 -14.64 6.15
N SER A 197 -6.96 -13.79 7.13
CA SER A 197 -7.54 -12.45 7.26
C SER A 197 -6.59 -11.39 6.73
N ILE A 198 -7.11 -10.41 6.00
CA ILE A 198 -6.34 -9.20 5.68
C ILE A 198 -6.64 -8.12 6.72
N VAL A 199 -5.60 -7.36 7.09
CA VAL A 199 -5.71 -6.20 7.97
C VAL A 199 -5.34 -4.95 7.19
N LEU A 200 -6.21 -3.94 7.29
CA LEU A 200 -6.11 -2.66 6.62
C LEU A 200 -6.19 -1.53 7.64
N VAL A 201 -5.32 -0.54 7.53
CA VAL A 201 -5.37 0.70 8.34
C VAL A 201 -5.62 1.90 7.44
N GLU A 202 -6.58 2.74 7.83
CA GLU A 202 -6.99 3.91 7.04
C GLU A 202 -7.41 5.09 7.93
N ASN A 203 -7.54 6.26 7.30
CA ASN A 203 -7.94 7.53 7.94
C ASN A 203 -9.12 8.22 7.24
N GLU A 204 -9.55 7.76 6.06
CA GLU A 204 -10.58 8.44 5.25
C GLU A 204 -11.93 7.70 5.24
N GLY A 205 -11.95 6.42 5.62
CA GLY A 205 -13.15 5.56 5.56
C GLY A 205 -13.43 5.01 4.15
N ASN A 206 -12.59 5.33 3.18
CA ASN A 206 -12.70 4.90 1.78
C ASN A 206 -12.45 3.39 1.63
N ILE A 207 -11.53 2.82 2.41
CA ILE A 207 -11.22 1.38 2.36
C ILE A 207 -12.42 0.58 2.85
N ARG A 208 -13.00 0.95 4.01
CA ARG A 208 -14.20 0.28 4.52
C ARG A 208 -15.35 0.31 3.52
N MET A 209 -15.57 1.42 2.82
CA MET A 209 -16.59 1.47 1.78
C MET A 209 -16.22 0.58 0.58
N SER A 210 -14.94 0.56 0.18
CA SER A 210 -14.46 -0.31 -0.91
C SER A 210 -14.55 -1.80 -0.57
N THR A 211 -14.39 -2.20 0.69
CA THR A 211 -14.40 -3.62 1.09
C THR A 211 -15.78 -4.15 1.46
N VAL A 212 -16.72 -3.28 1.84
CA VAL A 212 -18.03 -3.70 2.37
C VAL A 212 -19.18 -3.45 1.38
N VAL A 213 -19.16 -2.34 0.65
CA VAL A 213 -20.30 -1.92 -0.18
C VAL A 213 -20.42 -2.75 -1.47
N PRO A 214 -19.34 -2.97 -2.25
CA PRO A 214 -19.43 -3.76 -3.47
C PRO A 214 -19.72 -5.23 -3.17
N PRO A 215 -20.50 -5.93 -4.03
CA PRO A 215 -20.78 -7.35 -3.85
C PRO A 215 -19.56 -8.25 -4.02
N VAL A 216 -18.48 -7.78 -4.65
CA VAL A 216 -17.22 -8.52 -4.83
C VAL A 216 -16.08 -7.71 -4.25
N HIS A 217 -15.27 -8.32 -3.38
CA HIS A 217 -14.04 -7.73 -2.87
C HIS A 217 -12.83 -8.54 -3.31
N ILE A 218 -11.89 -7.88 -4.00
CA ILE A 218 -10.60 -8.45 -4.41
C ILE A 218 -9.48 -7.77 -3.61
N ALA A 219 -8.70 -8.55 -2.88
CA ALA A 219 -7.49 -8.10 -2.22
C ALA A 219 -6.26 -8.56 -3.01
N ILE A 220 -5.45 -7.62 -3.52
CA ILE A 220 -4.23 -7.90 -4.28
C ILE A 220 -3.04 -7.53 -3.41
N VAL A 221 -2.27 -8.54 -2.98
CA VAL A 221 -1.29 -8.38 -1.90
C VAL A 221 0.01 -9.11 -2.24
N GLY A 222 1.13 -8.45 -2.00
CA GLY A 222 2.43 -9.11 -2.13
C GLY A 222 2.68 -10.09 -0.98
N VAL A 223 3.36 -11.19 -1.27
CA VAL A 223 3.64 -12.26 -0.30
C VAL A 223 4.47 -11.78 0.91
N GLU A 224 5.18 -10.66 0.81
CA GLU A 224 5.98 -10.09 1.90
C GLU A 224 5.14 -9.54 3.07
N LYS A 225 3.84 -9.36 2.84
CA LYS A 225 2.90 -8.84 3.84
C LYS A 225 2.30 -9.92 4.73
N ILE A 226 2.62 -11.19 4.47
CA ILE A 226 2.17 -12.29 5.31
C ILE A 226 2.86 -12.20 6.68
N VAL A 227 2.06 -12.41 7.72
CA VAL A 227 2.47 -12.53 9.12
C VAL A 227 1.84 -13.79 9.72
N PRO A 228 2.41 -14.38 10.77
CA PRO A 228 1.95 -15.67 11.28
C PRO A 228 0.50 -15.64 11.78
N THR A 229 0.13 -14.62 12.57
CA THR A 229 -1.15 -14.56 13.25
C THR A 229 -1.94 -13.27 12.99
N LEU A 230 -3.24 -13.30 13.28
CA LEU A 230 -4.07 -12.10 13.29
C LEU A 230 -3.57 -11.05 14.30
N GLU A 231 -3.02 -11.49 15.44
CA GLU A 231 -2.41 -10.59 16.42
C GLU A 231 -1.21 -9.86 15.81
N ASP A 232 -0.31 -10.58 15.12
CA ASP A 232 0.82 -9.97 14.42
C ASP A 232 0.36 -8.96 13.36
N ALA A 233 -0.74 -9.24 12.66
CA ALA A 233 -1.30 -8.36 11.64
C ALA A 233 -1.88 -7.06 12.25
N LEU A 234 -2.54 -7.16 13.40
CA LEU A 234 -3.01 -6.00 14.17
C LEU A 234 -1.84 -5.20 14.74
N ILE A 235 -0.79 -5.89 15.23
CA ILE A 235 0.45 -5.26 15.65
C ILE A 235 1.07 -4.46 14.51
N GLU A 236 1.13 -5.01 13.29
CA GLU A 236 1.62 -4.29 12.11
C GLU A 236 0.83 -3.00 11.85
N ALA A 237 -0.50 -3.05 11.92
CA ALA A 237 -1.33 -1.87 11.76
C ALA A 237 -1.03 -0.78 12.81
N LEU A 238 -0.87 -1.16 14.08
CA LEU A 238 -0.55 -0.22 15.18
C LEU A 238 0.84 0.39 15.01
N VAL A 239 1.85 -0.44 14.73
CA VAL A 239 3.23 0.03 14.53
C VAL A 239 3.31 0.93 13.30
N GLN A 240 2.65 0.56 12.20
CA GLN A 240 2.62 1.38 11.00
C GLN A 240 1.97 2.74 11.27
N ALA A 241 0.81 2.79 11.94
CA ALA A 241 0.11 4.04 12.27
C ALA A 241 0.96 4.95 13.17
N ALA A 242 1.62 4.38 14.19
CA ALA A 242 2.51 5.13 15.08
C ALA A 242 3.70 5.75 14.35
N TYR A 243 4.40 4.95 13.53
CA TYR A 243 5.57 5.41 12.80
C TYR A 243 5.23 6.30 11.59
N ALA A 244 3.98 6.28 11.12
CA ALA A 244 3.43 7.22 10.14
C ALA A 244 2.99 8.57 10.76
N GLY A 245 2.84 8.65 12.09
CA GLY A 245 2.38 9.86 12.78
C GLY A 245 0.86 10.04 12.82
N LEU A 246 0.12 8.92 12.69
CA LEU A 246 -1.34 8.86 12.63
C LEU A 246 -1.88 7.93 13.72
N TYR A 247 -1.41 8.12 14.97
CA TYR A 247 -1.77 7.27 16.11
C TYR A 247 -2.69 7.99 17.11
N PRO A 248 -3.70 7.31 17.68
CA PRO A 248 -4.16 5.96 17.31
C PRO A 248 -4.73 5.94 15.87
N PRO A 249 -4.70 4.78 15.18
CA PRO A 249 -5.29 4.68 13.86
C PRO A 249 -6.80 4.98 13.90
N THR A 250 -7.30 5.73 12.92
CA THR A 250 -8.74 6.08 12.85
C THR A 250 -9.60 4.85 12.61
N TYR A 251 -9.18 3.98 11.69
CA TYR A 251 -9.87 2.73 11.40
C TYR A 251 -8.86 1.59 11.19
N ILE A 252 -9.21 0.43 11.72
CA ILE A 252 -8.61 -0.86 11.37
C ILE A 252 -9.74 -1.73 10.84
N ASN A 253 -9.61 -2.21 9.61
CA ASN A 253 -10.55 -3.15 9.01
C ASN A 253 -9.90 -4.53 8.94
N VAL A 254 -10.63 -5.54 9.41
CA VAL A 254 -10.24 -6.95 9.31
C VAL A 254 -11.26 -7.65 8.42
N THR A 255 -10.81 -8.23 7.30
CA THR A 255 -11.68 -8.98 6.39
C THR A 255 -11.21 -10.44 6.34
N SER A 256 -12.12 -11.38 6.62
CA SER A 256 -11.85 -12.81 6.79
C SER A 256 -12.81 -13.65 5.95
N GLY A 257 -12.72 -13.49 4.62
CA GLY A 257 -13.65 -14.10 3.67
C GLY A 257 -14.88 -13.24 3.34
N PRO A 258 -15.87 -13.82 2.64
CA PRO A 258 -17.14 -13.17 2.34
C PRO A 258 -17.88 -12.73 3.62
N SER A 259 -18.80 -11.78 3.47
CA SER A 259 -19.59 -11.32 4.61
C SER A 259 -20.39 -12.47 5.23
N SER A 260 -20.48 -12.50 6.55
CA SER A 260 -21.24 -13.52 7.25
C SER A 260 -21.80 -13.02 8.57
N THR A 261 -22.89 -13.61 9.04
CA THR A 261 -23.48 -13.39 10.36
C THR A 261 -23.67 -14.70 11.09
N GLY A 262 -23.81 -14.68 12.41
CA GLY A 262 -24.39 -15.79 13.16
C GLY A 262 -25.91 -15.72 13.11
N ASP A 263 -26.58 -16.85 12.89
CA ASP A 263 -28.01 -16.97 13.19
C ASP A 263 -28.23 -17.23 14.70
N ILE A 264 -29.49 -17.37 15.10
CA ILE A 264 -29.86 -17.65 16.50
C ILE A 264 -29.35 -19.02 17.01
N GLU A 265 -28.98 -19.93 16.10
CA GLU A 265 -28.38 -21.23 16.40
C GLU A 265 -26.84 -21.17 16.42
N MET A 266 -26.26 -19.96 16.33
CA MET A 266 -24.82 -19.71 16.23
C MET A 266 -24.17 -20.35 14.99
N ARG A 267 -24.95 -20.60 13.94
CA ARG A 267 -24.43 -21.06 12.64
C ARG A 267 -24.05 -19.87 11.79
N ARG A 268 -22.92 -19.99 11.10
CA ARG A 268 -22.42 -18.95 10.21
C ARG A 268 -23.22 -18.97 8.90
N VAL A 269 -23.97 -17.91 8.64
CA VAL A 269 -24.71 -17.68 7.41
C VAL A 269 -23.95 -16.69 6.54
N SER A 270 -23.73 -17.03 5.27
CA SER A 270 -23.02 -16.21 4.30
C SER A 270 -23.68 -16.33 2.92
N PRO A 271 -23.81 -15.23 2.15
CA PRO A 271 -23.41 -13.88 2.49
C PRO A 271 -24.42 -13.13 3.36
N ALA A 272 -23.94 -12.22 4.21
CA ALA A 272 -24.78 -11.34 5.03
C ALA A 272 -24.91 -9.93 4.42
N HIS A 273 -24.30 -8.92 5.06
CA HIS A 273 -24.50 -7.50 4.70
C HIS A 273 -23.42 -6.91 3.77
N GLY A 274 -22.24 -7.54 3.69
CA GLY A 274 -21.10 -7.08 2.92
C GLY A 274 -20.87 -7.88 1.63
N PRO A 275 -19.62 -8.03 1.15
CA PRO A 275 -19.34 -8.68 -0.11
C PRO A 275 -19.82 -10.13 -0.11
N LYS A 276 -20.45 -10.52 -1.22
CA LYS A 276 -20.88 -11.89 -1.51
C LYS A 276 -19.71 -12.78 -1.86
N GLU A 277 -18.68 -12.21 -2.48
CA GLU A 277 -17.47 -12.90 -2.89
C GLU A 277 -16.24 -12.16 -2.37
N PHE A 278 -15.27 -12.93 -1.87
CA PHE A 278 -13.97 -12.43 -1.45
C PHE A 278 -12.88 -13.18 -2.20
N HIS A 279 -11.92 -12.46 -2.79
CA HIS A 279 -10.80 -13.02 -3.53
C HIS A 279 -9.48 -12.46 -2.99
N LEU A 280 -8.60 -13.30 -2.47
CA LEU A 280 -7.22 -12.94 -2.16
C LEU A 280 -6.31 -13.38 -3.30
N ILE A 281 -5.54 -12.44 -3.87
CA ILE A 281 -4.50 -12.70 -4.86
C ILE A 281 -3.15 -12.37 -4.21
N LEU A 282 -2.38 -13.40 -3.90
CA LEU A 282 -1.01 -13.31 -3.41
C LEU A 282 -0.04 -13.22 -4.57
N VAL A 283 0.82 -12.20 -4.55
CA VAL A 283 1.70 -11.85 -5.66
C VAL A 283 3.16 -12.05 -5.26
N ASP A 284 3.89 -12.86 -6.02
CA ASP A 284 5.34 -12.98 -5.88
C ASP A 284 6.07 -11.81 -6.54
N ASN A 285 6.11 -11.76 -7.87
CA ASN A 285 6.79 -10.74 -8.67
C ASN A 285 8.22 -10.43 -8.17
N GLY A 286 9.00 -11.48 -7.87
CA GLY A 286 10.39 -11.39 -7.40
C GLY A 286 10.60 -11.40 -5.88
N ARG A 287 9.54 -11.41 -5.07
CA ARG A 287 9.61 -11.39 -3.60
C ARG A 287 10.19 -12.68 -3.00
N LEU A 288 9.82 -13.86 -3.52
CA LEU A 288 10.37 -15.18 -3.12
C LEU A 288 11.85 -15.29 -3.46
N LYS A 289 12.28 -14.72 -4.60
CA LYS A 289 13.71 -14.64 -4.91
C LYS A 289 14.44 -13.74 -3.93
N ALA A 290 13.87 -12.58 -3.61
CA ALA A 290 14.46 -11.65 -2.65
C ALA A 290 14.49 -12.20 -1.22
N SER A 291 13.52 -13.03 -0.81
CA SER A 291 13.49 -13.63 0.54
C SER A 291 14.63 -14.63 0.77
N LYS A 292 15.06 -15.32 -0.29
CA LYS A 292 16.19 -16.27 -0.29
C LYS A 292 17.56 -15.58 -0.26
N ASP A 293 17.63 -14.30 -0.63
CA ASP A 293 18.86 -13.52 -0.58
C ASP A 293 19.07 -12.91 0.83
N PRO A 294 20.22 -13.14 1.49
CA PRO A 294 20.44 -12.72 2.87
C PRO A 294 20.46 -11.20 3.06
N ILE A 295 20.69 -10.41 2.01
CA ILE A 295 20.71 -8.95 2.05
C ILE A 295 19.37 -8.39 1.55
N LEU A 296 18.86 -8.85 0.41
CA LEU A 296 17.61 -8.31 -0.16
C LEU A 296 16.39 -8.65 0.70
N ARG A 297 16.42 -9.77 1.45
CA ARG A 297 15.32 -10.13 2.36
C ARG A 297 14.99 -9.04 3.38
N GLU A 298 15.95 -8.18 3.73
CA GLU A 298 15.69 -7.07 4.64
C GLU A 298 14.66 -6.08 4.08
N ALA A 299 14.60 -5.89 2.76
CA ALA A 299 13.63 -5.00 2.12
C ALA A 299 12.18 -5.48 2.33
N LEU A 300 11.98 -6.80 2.41
CA LEU A 300 10.66 -7.44 2.59
C LEU A 300 10.08 -7.25 3.99
N LEU A 301 10.88 -6.81 4.96
CA LEU A 301 10.39 -6.46 6.29
C LEU A 301 9.63 -5.11 6.30
N CYS A 302 9.65 -4.35 5.21
CA CYS A 302 9.12 -2.99 5.18
C CYS A 302 7.58 -2.95 5.37
N ILE A 303 7.14 -2.39 6.49
CA ILE A 303 5.72 -2.13 6.79
C ILE A 303 5.17 -0.83 6.16
N ARG A 304 5.89 -0.25 5.18
CA ARG A 304 5.46 0.93 4.40
C ARG A 304 5.03 2.16 5.23
N CYS A 305 5.61 2.37 6.41
CA CYS A 305 5.29 3.51 7.30
C CYS A 305 5.76 4.89 6.79
N GLY A 306 6.49 4.97 5.68
CA GLY A 306 6.95 6.23 5.08
C GLY A 306 8.06 6.97 5.83
N ARG A 307 8.36 6.65 7.10
CA ARG A 307 9.30 7.41 7.94
C ARG A 307 10.70 7.62 7.32
N CYS A 308 11.22 6.63 6.57
CA CYS A 308 12.53 6.77 5.93
C CYS A 308 12.59 7.90 4.88
N HIS A 309 11.49 8.23 4.21
CA HIS A 309 11.41 9.34 3.26
C HIS A 309 11.76 10.67 3.93
N LEU A 310 11.07 10.97 5.03
CA LEU A 310 11.16 12.28 5.70
C LEU A 310 12.53 12.52 6.34
N HIS A 311 13.27 11.45 6.66
CA HIS A 311 14.61 11.52 7.23
C HIS A 311 15.74 11.41 6.20
N CYS A 312 15.42 11.16 4.92
CA CYS A 312 16.43 11.03 3.89
C CYS A 312 16.72 12.38 3.22
N PRO A 313 17.99 12.83 3.14
CA PRO A 313 18.33 14.07 2.45
C PRO A 313 18.07 14.00 0.94
N ILE A 314 18.24 12.83 0.32
CA ILE A 314 18.09 12.67 -1.13
C ILE A 314 16.63 12.76 -1.57
N TYR A 315 15.72 12.16 -0.82
CA TYR A 315 14.28 12.26 -1.10
C TYR A 315 13.78 13.71 -1.03
N ARG A 316 14.34 14.53 -0.15
CA ARG A 316 13.98 15.95 -0.05
C ARG A 316 14.34 16.75 -1.30
N VAL A 317 15.35 16.29 -2.06
CA VAL A 317 15.86 16.97 -3.26
C VAL A 317 15.27 16.37 -4.54
N LEU A 318 15.21 15.03 -4.61
CA LEU A 318 14.77 14.29 -5.82
C LEU A 318 13.28 14.01 -5.86
N ASP A 319 12.50 14.36 -4.84
CA ASP A 319 11.06 14.14 -4.79
C ASP A 319 10.61 12.67 -5.00
N GLY A 320 9.41 12.49 -5.54
CA GLY A 320 8.85 11.20 -5.92
C GLY A 320 9.61 10.45 -7.01
N SER A 321 10.48 11.14 -7.76
CA SER A 321 11.23 10.55 -8.88
C SER A 321 12.33 9.57 -8.47
N TRP A 322 12.67 9.50 -7.18
CA TRP A 322 13.67 8.56 -6.70
C TRP A 322 13.11 7.14 -6.54
N GLY A 323 13.15 6.37 -7.62
CA GLY A 323 12.64 4.98 -7.67
C GLY A 323 11.69 4.79 -8.86
N ASP A 324 11.17 3.58 -8.98
CA ASP A 324 10.18 3.23 -10.00
C ASP A 324 8.78 3.23 -9.39
N ALA A 325 7.86 3.97 -10.00
CA ALA A 325 6.47 4.04 -9.56
C ALA A 325 5.85 2.62 -9.49
N PRO A 326 5.14 2.28 -8.39
CA PRO A 326 4.60 3.18 -7.37
C PRO A 326 5.55 3.42 -6.17
N TYR A 327 6.79 2.95 -6.23
CA TYR A 327 7.70 2.96 -5.10
C TYR A 327 8.75 4.07 -5.21
N SER A 328 8.64 5.07 -4.33
CA SER A 328 9.56 6.20 -4.26
C SER A 328 10.48 6.16 -3.02
N GLY A 329 11.50 7.03 -3.03
CA GLY A 329 12.41 7.28 -1.94
C GLY A 329 13.30 6.10 -1.54
N PRO A 330 13.79 6.07 -0.29
CA PRO A 330 14.79 5.08 0.14
C PRO A 330 14.31 3.63 0.07
N MET A 331 13.04 3.35 0.39
CA MET A 331 12.52 1.99 0.18
C MET A 331 12.18 1.74 -1.28
N GLY A 332 11.72 2.76 -2.01
CA GLY A 332 11.47 2.65 -3.44
C GLY A 332 12.70 2.19 -4.20
N ALA A 333 13.88 2.75 -3.89
CA ALA A 333 15.13 2.30 -4.48
C ALA A 333 15.47 0.81 -4.22
N MET A 334 15.01 0.22 -3.11
CA MET A 334 15.14 -1.24 -2.89
C MET A 334 14.14 -2.01 -3.76
N TRP A 335 12.88 -1.56 -3.80
CA TRP A 335 11.80 -2.21 -4.54
C TRP A 335 11.95 -2.10 -6.06
N SER A 336 12.53 -1.01 -6.57
CA SER A 336 12.96 -0.85 -7.96
C SER A 336 13.79 -2.03 -8.45
N TYR A 337 14.74 -2.46 -7.64
CA TYR A 337 15.60 -3.59 -7.98
C TYR A 337 14.87 -4.93 -7.84
N ILE A 338 14.09 -5.11 -6.78
CA ILE A 338 13.41 -6.39 -6.52
C ILE A 338 12.36 -6.69 -7.60
N ILE A 339 11.60 -5.67 -8.02
CA ILE A 339 10.47 -5.82 -8.94
C ILE A 339 10.90 -5.63 -10.39
N TYR A 340 11.61 -4.54 -10.69
CA TYR A 340 11.92 -4.13 -12.07
C TYR A 340 13.36 -4.46 -12.48
N ASN A 341 14.14 -5.05 -11.57
CA ASN A 341 15.59 -5.27 -11.76
C ASN A 341 16.34 -3.98 -12.14
N ASP A 342 15.83 -2.81 -11.72
CA ASP A 342 16.52 -1.53 -11.90
C ASP A 342 17.37 -1.19 -10.68
N TYR A 343 18.69 -1.21 -10.86
CA TYR A 343 19.65 -0.83 -9.83
C TYR A 343 19.97 0.67 -9.84
N LYS A 344 19.59 1.43 -10.87
CA LYS A 344 19.98 2.85 -11.02
C LYS A 344 19.48 3.72 -9.85
N PRO A 345 18.25 3.55 -9.33
CA PRO A 345 17.80 4.32 -8.18
C PRO A 345 18.70 4.15 -6.94
N ALA A 346 19.34 2.99 -6.77
CA ALA A 346 20.27 2.79 -5.67
C ALA A 346 21.49 3.73 -5.76
N LEU A 347 21.93 4.12 -6.96
CA LEU A 347 23.09 4.99 -7.18
C LEU A 347 22.94 6.38 -6.54
N TYR A 348 21.71 6.88 -6.37
CA TYR A 348 21.47 8.18 -5.73
C TYR A 348 21.67 8.18 -4.22
N CYS A 349 21.73 7.01 -3.57
CA CYS A 349 21.92 6.92 -2.13
C CYS A 349 23.33 7.41 -1.71
N THR A 350 23.38 8.36 -0.79
CA THR A 350 24.62 8.88 -0.16
C THR A 350 25.04 8.15 1.11
N HIS A 351 24.36 7.05 1.47
CA HIS A 351 24.64 6.25 2.68
C HIS A 351 24.61 7.05 4.00
N SER A 352 23.77 8.07 4.12
CA SER A 352 23.68 8.91 5.34
C SER A 352 23.19 8.18 6.60
N GLY A 353 22.64 6.96 6.49
CA GLY A 353 22.28 6.14 7.65
C GLY A 353 20.95 6.48 8.33
N ASN A 354 20.42 7.71 8.17
CA ASN A 354 19.22 8.16 8.89
C ASN A 354 18.01 7.21 8.76
N CYS A 355 17.80 6.64 7.57
CA CYS A 355 16.68 5.74 7.30
C CYS A 355 16.75 4.44 8.13
N LYS A 356 17.96 3.95 8.45
CA LYS A 356 18.18 2.80 9.34
C LYS A 356 17.83 3.13 10.78
N GLU A 357 18.28 4.29 11.26
CA GLU A 357 18.09 4.72 12.66
C GLU A 357 16.60 4.85 13.01
N VAL A 358 15.81 5.40 12.09
CA VAL A 358 14.38 5.66 12.30
C VAL A 358 13.48 4.48 11.95
N CYS A 359 13.99 3.42 11.33
CA CYS A 359 13.18 2.30 10.87
C CYS A 359 12.61 1.50 12.07
N PRO A 360 11.28 1.32 12.19
CA PRO A 360 10.70 0.44 13.23
C PRO A 360 11.20 -0.99 13.09
N MET A 361 11.36 -1.42 11.84
CA MET A 361 11.78 -2.77 11.49
C MET A 361 13.30 -2.91 11.45
N LYS A 362 14.09 -1.89 11.83
CA LYS A 362 15.57 -1.95 11.83
C LYS A 362 16.20 -2.44 10.52
N ILE A 363 15.58 -2.11 9.39
CA ILE A 363 16.09 -2.41 8.05
C ILE A 363 17.34 -1.56 7.79
N ASN A 364 18.44 -2.18 7.42
CA ASN A 364 19.67 -1.52 7.03
C ASN A 364 19.63 -1.12 5.53
N ILE A 365 18.72 -0.20 5.20
CA ILE A 365 18.52 0.29 3.82
C ILE A 365 19.84 0.69 3.14
N PRO A 366 20.78 1.43 3.79
CA PRO A 366 22.06 1.76 3.16
C PRO A 366 22.86 0.52 2.72
N ARG A 367 22.87 -0.55 3.51
CA ARG A 367 23.56 -1.79 3.17
C ARG A 367 22.87 -2.54 2.03
N VAL A 368 21.54 -2.55 2.00
CA VAL A 368 20.78 -3.14 0.88
C VAL A 368 21.07 -2.39 -0.42
N LEU A 369 21.05 -1.05 -0.39
CA LEU A 369 21.33 -0.24 -1.57
C LEU A 369 22.80 -0.37 -2.02
N GLU A 370 23.76 -0.49 -1.08
CA GLU A 370 25.15 -0.80 -1.41
C GLU A 370 25.27 -2.12 -2.19
N TYR A 371 24.59 -3.16 -1.72
CA TYR A 371 24.55 -4.46 -2.37
C TYR A 371 23.94 -4.37 -3.78
N ILE A 372 22.84 -3.64 -3.94
CA ILE A 372 22.22 -3.40 -5.25
C ILE A 372 23.18 -2.68 -6.21
N LYS A 373 23.94 -1.68 -5.73
CA LYS A 373 24.98 -1.00 -6.54
C LYS A 373 26.05 -1.99 -7.02
N TYR A 374 26.51 -2.88 -6.14
CA TYR A 374 27.47 -3.93 -6.48
C TYR A 374 26.92 -4.87 -7.56
N MET A 375 25.68 -5.34 -7.38
CA MET A 375 25.01 -6.22 -8.35
C MET A 375 24.81 -5.53 -9.71
N GLY A 376 24.41 -4.25 -9.71
CA GLY A 376 24.30 -3.44 -10.93
C GLY A 376 25.63 -3.26 -11.67
N ASN A 377 26.74 -3.06 -10.95
CA ASN A 377 28.06 -3.01 -11.54
C ASN A 377 28.48 -4.35 -12.16
N LYS A 378 28.12 -5.47 -11.55
CA LYS A 378 28.35 -6.81 -12.13
C LYS A 378 27.57 -6.97 -13.43
N GLN A 379 26.27 -6.62 -13.43
CA GLN A 379 25.43 -6.65 -14.64
C GLN A 379 25.97 -5.80 -15.80
N ARG A 380 26.68 -4.70 -15.53
CA ARG A 380 27.33 -3.88 -16.56
C ARG A 380 28.61 -4.49 -17.13
N ARG A 381 29.32 -5.31 -16.35
CA ARG A 381 30.57 -5.96 -16.79
C ARG A 381 30.32 -7.20 -17.62
N ASP A 382 29.21 -7.87 -17.37
CA ASP A 382 28.81 -9.12 -18.05
C ASP A 382 28.05 -8.85 -19.38
N LYS A 383 27.79 -7.58 -19.72
CA LYS A 383 27.24 -7.11 -21.00
C LYS A 383 28.33 -6.43 -21.81
#